data_AF-A0A2T2VPD0-F1
#
_entry.id   AF-A0A2T2VPD0-F1
#
_cell.length_a   1.000
_cell.length_b   1.000
_cell.length_c   1.000
_cell.angle_alpha   90.00
_cell.angle_beta   90.00
_cell.angle_gamma   90.00
#
_symmetry.space_group_name_H-M   'P 1'
#
loop_
_entity.id
_entity.type
_entity.pdbx_description
1 polymer ?
#
loop_
_entity_poly.entity_id
_entity_poly.type
_entity_poly.pdbx_seq_one_letter_code
_entity_poly.pdbx_strand_id
1 'polypeptide(L)'
;MKETYIVDGVRTPIGKFKGTLAAIRTDDLAAMTIAKLMDKNPDLDGSAIDDVILGCANQAGEDNRNVARMAALLAGLPWSVPGETVNRLCASGMSAVIHAHRAIKAGDGDLFIAGGVENMSRGPYVISKSQSAYGTDSTMYDSSFGWRFVNPKMKALYGTHAMGETAENLVEQFGISREDQDAFALWSQQKAARANETGRLDLERMEVEIPQRKKDPIIFVEDEFIKPNTTKEGLAGLRAAFKKDGSVTAGNSSGLNDGAVALLIASGDAVKKHQLKPLARVVGSAVAGVEPRIMGIGPVEASKKALFKAGLTLDDMDIIELNEAFAAQVLACTRELGLADDDSRINPNGGAIALGHPLGVTGGRILHSAALELQASGKKYALVSMCIGVGQGYATILERV
;
A
#
# COMPACT_ATOMS: atom_id res chain seq x y z
N MET A 1 5.88 27.80 4.84
CA MET A 1 5.15 26.84 3.98
C MET A 1 4.07 26.18 4.82
N LYS A 2 2.84 26.05 4.31
CA LYS A 2 1.71 25.43 5.02
C LYS A 2 2.08 24.05 5.58
N GLU A 3 1.60 23.70 6.76
CA GLU A 3 1.74 22.33 7.28
C GLU A 3 0.65 21.43 6.70
N THR A 4 0.91 20.12 6.65
CA THR A 4 -0.01 19.10 6.13
C THR A 4 -0.21 18.04 7.19
N TYR A 5 -1.46 17.65 7.40
CA TYR A 5 -1.85 16.65 8.38
C TYR A 5 -2.68 15.54 7.73
N ILE A 6 -2.44 14.31 8.19
CA ILE A 6 -3.40 13.21 8.07
C ILE A 6 -4.40 13.43 9.22
N VAL A 7 -5.67 13.60 8.90
CA VAL A 7 -6.73 13.95 9.84
C VAL A 7 -7.55 12.74 10.27
N ASP A 8 -7.97 11.95 9.29
CA ASP A 8 -8.75 10.75 9.50
C ASP A 8 -8.47 9.79 8.35
N GLY A 9 -8.89 8.54 8.51
CA GLY A 9 -8.78 7.55 7.47
C GLY A 9 -9.71 6.38 7.70
N VAL A 10 -9.94 5.65 6.63
CA VAL A 10 -10.63 4.37 6.68
C VAL A 10 -10.15 3.50 5.53
N ARG A 11 -10.11 2.19 5.77
CA ARG A 11 -9.84 1.19 4.76
C ARG A 11 -10.88 0.09 4.81
N THR A 12 -11.06 -0.57 3.68
CA THR A 12 -11.74 -1.87 3.68
C THR A 12 -10.91 -2.91 4.44
N PRO A 13 -11.49 -4.03 4.85
CA PRO A 13 -10.69 -5.21 5.13
C PRO A 13 -9.97 -5.62 3.85
N ILE A 14 -8.83 -6.29 3.96
CA ILE A 14 -8.05 -6.74 2.82
C ILE A 14 -8.52 -8.13 2.41
N GLY A 15 -8.95 -8.25 1.16
CA GLY A 15 -9.31 -9.49 0.50
C GLY A 15 -8.08 -10.25 0.02
N LYS A 16 -8.09 -11.59 0.06
CA LYS A 16 -7.17 -12.46 -0.69
C LYS A 16 -7.61 -12.55 -2.14
N PHE A 17 -6.67 -12.86 -3.03
CA PHE A 17 -6.95 -13.07 -4.44
C PHE A 17 -8.07 -14.09 -4.65
N LYS A 18 -9.06 -13.71 -5.46
CA LYS A 18 -10.30 -14.44 -5.76
C LYS A 18 -11.11 -14.79 -4.50
N GLY A 19 -10.96 -13.98 -3.45
CA GLY A 19 -11.63 -14.12 -2.17
C GLY A 19 -12.90 -13.30 -2.09
N THR A 20 -13.15 -12.74 -0.90
CA THR A 20 -14.44 -12.16 -0.53
C THR A 20 -14.72 -10.86 -1.32
N LEU A 21 -13.71 -10.01 -1.50
CA LEU A 21 -13.84 -8.75 -2.25
C LEU A 21 -13.82 -8.90 -3.78
N ALA A 22 -13.57 -10.10 -4.32
CA ALA A 22 -13.59 -10.33 -5.76
C ALA A 22 -14.97 -10.11 -6.40
N ALA A 23 -16.03 -10.10 -5.58
CA ALA A 23 -17.41 -9.83 -6.00
C ALA A 23 -17.71 -8.33 -6.21
N ILE A 24 -16.92 -7.42 -5.63
CA ILE A 24 -17.12 -5.97 -5.73
C ILE A 24 -16.24 -5.40 -6.83
N ARG A 25 -16.79 -4.48 -7.62
CA ARG A 25 -16.00 -3.79 -8.64
C ARG A 25 -14.94 -2.87 -8.04
N THR A 26 -13.89 -2.60 -8.80
CA THR A 26 -12.77 -1.79 -8.29
C THR A 26 -13.16 -0.34 -8.01
N ASP A 27 -13.94 0.28 -8.90
CA ASP A 27 -14.47 1.63 -8.74
C ASP A 27 -15.47 1.74 -7.58
N ASP A 28 -16.34 0.75 -7.41
CA ASP A 28 -17.27 0.66 -6.26
C ASP A 28 -16.52 0.52 -4.93
N LEU A 29 -15.47 -0.31 -4.89
CA LEU A 29 -14.67 -0.51 -3.67
C LEU A 29 -14.00 0.80 -3.21
N ALA A 30 -13.49 1.59 -4.15
CA ALA A 30 -12.98 2.93 -3.87
C ALA A 30 -14.09 3.88 -3.40
N ALA A 31 -15.23 3.88 -4.09
CA ALA A 31 -16.38 4.75 -3.78
C ALA A 31 -16.93 4.52 -2.38
N MET A 32 -17.16 3.25 -2.00
CA MET A 32 -17.61 2.86 -0.66
C MET A 32 -16.67 3.38 0.44
N THR A 33 -15.36 3.35 0.17
CA THR A 33 -14.33 3.80 1.12
C THR A 33 -14.33 5.33 1.27
N ILE A 34 -14.51 6.07 0.17
CA ILE A 34 -14.67 7.54 0.21
C ILE A 34 -15.96 7.91 0.94
N ALA A 35 -17.08 7.27 0.60
CA ALA A 35 -18.37 7.52 1.25
C ALA A 35 -18.26 7.29 2.77
N LYS A 36 -17.63 6.19 3.18
CA LYS A 36 -17.41 5.91 4.61
C LYS A 36 -16.52 6.94 5.29
N LEU A 37 -15.49 7.46 4.62
CA LEU A 37 -14.66 8.55 5.16
C LEU A 37 -15.51 9.81 5.40
N MET A 38 -16.38 10.17 4.45
CA MET A 38 -17.29 11.31 4.60
C MET A 38 -18.33 11.08 5.70
N ASP A 39 -18.89 9.87 5.82
CA ASP A 39 -19.82 9.50 6.90
C ASP A 39 -19.19 9.62 8.29
N LYS A 40 -17.88 9.34 8.41
CA LYS A 40 -17.11 9.57 9.65
C LYS A 40 -16.91 11.05 9.98
N ASN A 41 -17.11 11.94 9.00
CA ASN A 41 -16.88 13.38 9.09
C ASN A 41 -18.15 14.16 8.65
N PRO A 42 -19.30 13.99 9.32
CA PRO A 42 -20.59 14.48 8.84
C PRO A 42 -20.71 16.01 8.81
N ASP A 43 -19.89 16.71 9.60
CA ASP A 43 -19.85 18.18 9.64
C ASP A 43 -19.01 18.77 8.49
N LEU A 44 -18.34 17.93 7.70
CA LEU A 44 -17.52 18.37 6.57
C LEU A 44 -18.35 18.43 5.29
N ASP A 45 -18.48 19.63 4.73
CA ASP A 45 -19.07 19.81 3.40
C ASP A 45 -18.16 19.18 2.34
N GLY A 46 -18.66 18.14 1.65
CA GLY A 46 -17.95 17.49 0.56
C GLY A 46 -17.57 18.43 -0.60
N SER A 47 -18.25 19.57 -0.75
CA SER A 47 -17.88 20.60 -1.74
C SER A 47 -16.57 21.34 -1.39
N ALA A 48 -16.11 21.24 -0.14
CA ALA A 48 -14.85 21.82 0.31
C ALA A 48 -13.62 20.97 -0.04
N ILE A 49 -13.80 19.76 -0.58
CA ILE A 49 -12.69 18.93 -1.07
C ILE A 49 -12.15 19.54 -2.36
N ASP A 50 -10.88 19.94 -2.34
CA ASP A 50 -10.20 20.56 -3.48
C ASP A 50 -9.83 19.53 -4.55
N ASP A 51 -9.45 18.31 -4.16
CA ASP A 51 -9.18 17.19 -5.08
C ASP A 51 -9.23 15.82 -4.38
N VAL A 52 -9.55 14.79 -5.18
CA VAL A 52 -9.51 13.38 -4.77
C VAL A 52 -8.38 12.68 -5.52
N ILE A 53 -7.32 12.33 -4.80
CA ILE A 53 -6.13 11.71 -5.39
C ILE A 53 -6.05 10.24 -4.94
N LEU A 54 -6.21 9.29 -5.86
CA LEU A 54 -6.09 7.86 -5.53
C LEU A 54 -4.93 7.20 -6.25
N GLY A 55 -4.21 6.33 -5.55
CA GLY A 55 -3.25 5.41 -6.13
C GLY A 55 -3.92 4.17 -6.71
N CYS A 56 -3.54 3.78 -7.93
CA CYS A 56 -3.99 2.53 -8.55
C CYS A 56 -2.93 2.02 -9.55
N ALA A 57 -2.47 0.78 -9.41
CA ALA A 57 -1.37 0.25 -10.22
C ALA A 57 -1.82 -0.30 -11.58
N ASN A 58 -3.05 -0.83 -11.70
CA ASN A 58 -3.50 -1.50 -12.92
C ASN A 58 -4.16 -0.55 -13.94
N GLN A 59 -5.35 -0.01 -13.64
CA GLN A 59 -6.13 0.94 -14.45
C GLN A 59 -6.59 0.43 -15.84
N ALA A 60 -6.53 -0.88 -16.07
CA ALA A 60 -6.97 -1.48 -17.33
C ALA A 60 -8.42 -2.01 -17.26
N GLY A 61 -8.94 -2.24 -16.05
CA GLY A 61 -10.21 -2.89 -15.79
C GLY A 61 -11.30 -1.91 -15.44
N GLU A 62 -12.04 -2.21 -14.38
CA GLU A 62 -13.11 -1.35 -13.86
C GLU A 62 -12.56 -0.06 -13.23
N ASP A 63 -11.26 -0.05 -12.95
CA ASP A 63 -10.43 1.07 -12.49
C ASP A 63 -9.88 1.95 -13.63
N ASN A 64 -10.36 1.78 -14.87
CA ASN A 64 -9.92 2.56 -16.02
C ASN A 64 -10.35 4.04 -15.96
N ARG A 65 -9.68 4.87 -16.77
CA ARG A 65 -10.07 6.26 -17.05
C ARG A 65 -10.26 7.10 -15.79
N ASN A 66 -9.27 7.06 -14.89
CA ASN A 66 -9.20 7.84 -13.66
C ASN A 66 -10.22 7.38 -12.58
N VAL A 67 -9.88 6.27 -11.90
CA VAL A 67 -10.69 5.68 -10.83
C VAL A 67 -10.95 6.65 -9.67
N ALA A 68 -10.04 7.58 -9.37
CA ALA A 68 -10.25 8.60 -8.34
C ALA A 68 -11.49 9.46 -8.64
N ARG A 69 -11.61 9.94 -9.89
CA ARG A 69 -12.78 10.70 -10.34
C ARG A 69 -14.04 9.85 -10.39
N MET A 70 -13.94 8.60 -10.88
CA MET A 70 -15.09 7.68 -10.89
C MET A 70 -15.61 7.43 -9.47
N ALA A 71 -14.71 7.10 -8.55
CA ALA A 71 -15.02 6.80 -7.16
C ALA A 71 -15.60 8.01 -6.42
N ALA A 72 -15.05 9.22 -6.64
CA ALA A 72 -15.59 10.45 -6.05
C ALA A 72 -17.06 10.68 -6.44
N LEU A 73 -17.39 10.51 -7.73
CA LEU A 73 -18.76 10.64 -8.24
C LEU A 73 -19.68 9.55 -7.67
N LEU A 74 -19.22 8.29 -7.66
CA LEU A 74 -19.98 7.14 -7.15
C LEU A 74 -20.20 7.24 -5.63
N ALA A 75 -19.27 7.85 -4.89
CA ALA A 75 -19.39 8.11 -3.46
C ALA A 75 -20.36 9.25 -3.11
N GLY A 76 -20.90 9.94 -4.12
CA GLY A 76 -21.84 11.04 -3.93
C GLY A 76 -21.20 12.41 -3.64
N LEU A 77 -19.88 12.57 -3.84
CA LEU A 77 -19.26 13.88 -3.78
C LEU A 77 -19.82 14.78 -4.91
N PRO A 78 -19.90 16.11 -4.69
CA PRO A 78 -20.35 17.03 -5.73
C PRO A 78 -19.53 16.87 -7.02
N TRP A 79 -20.19 16.92 -8.17
CA TRP A 79 -19.52 16.78 -9.47
C TRP A 79 -18.43 17.84 -9.69
N SER A 80 -18.45 18.96 -8.95
CA SER A 80 -17.43 20.00 -8.96
C SER A 80 -16.09 19.57 -8.35
N VAL A 81 -16.06 18.56 -7.48
CA VAL A 81 -14.83 18.05 -6.85
C VAL A 81 -14.00 17.27 -7.86
N PRO A 82 -12.79 17.69 -8.25
CA PRO A 82 -11.98 16.97 -9.22
C PRO A 82 -11.45 15.65 -8.66
N GLY A 83 -10.76 14.90 -9.52
CA GLY A 83 -10.04 13.71 -9.07
C GLY A 83 -8.90 13.36 -10.02
N GLU A 84 -7.82 12.81 -9.49
CA GLU A 84 -6.66 12.31 -10.24
C GLU A 84 -6.22 10.94 -9.75
N THR A 85 -5.92 10.04 -10.69
CA THR A 85 -5.35 8.72 -10.36
C THR A 85 -3.86 8.71 -10.65
N VAL A 86 -3.06 8.34 -9.65
CA VAL A 86 -1.60 8.30 -9.74
C VAL A 86 -1.10 6.86 -9.77
N ASN A 87 -0.01 6.62 -10.50
CA ASN A 87 0.61 5.31 -10.57
C ASN A 87 2.11 5.38 -10.26
N ARG A 88 2.47 4.73 -9.15
CA ARG A 88 3.84 4.35 -8.82
C ARG A 88 3.86 2.91 -8.31
N LEU A 89 3.16 2.03 -9.02
CA LEU A 89 3.00 0.60 -8.70
C LEU A 89 2.60 0.42 -7.22
N CYS A 90 3.38 -0.36 -6.46
CA CYS A 90 3.19 -0.65 -5.04
C CYS A 90 3.00 0.63 -4.18
N ALA A 91 3.66 1.74 -4.55
CA ALA A 91 3.64 2.98 -3.76
C ALA A 91 2.62 4.01 -4.25
N SER A 92 1.64 3.61 -5.06
CA SER A 92 0.67 4.56 -5.61
C SER A 92 -0.14 5.25 -4.52
N GLY A 93 -0.61 4.52 -3.49
CA GLY A 93 -1.37 5.11 -2.39
C GLY A 93 -0.56 6.09 -1.52
N MET A 94 0.73 5.80 -1.30
CA MET A 94 1.64 6.75 -0.65
C MET A 94 1.90 7.97 -1.55
N SER A 95 2.03 7.74 -2.86
CA SER A 95 2.22 8.82 -3.84
C SER A 95 1.05 9.78 -3.83
N ALA A 96 -0.18 9.28 -3.72
CA ALA A 96 -1.38 10.10 -3.63
C ALA A 96 -1.35 11.05 -2.41
N VAL A 97 -1.04 10.52 -1.22
CA VAL A 97 -0.94 11.33 0.01
C VAL A 97 0.15 12.40 -0.13
N ILE A 98 1.29 12.04 -0.72
CA ILE A 98 2.37 13.02 -0.91
C ILE A 98 2.06 14.02 -2.05
N HIS A 99 1.24 13.68 -3.04
CA HIS A 99 0.76 14.64 -4.02
C HIS A 99 -0.15 15.68 -3.37
N ALA A 100 -1.09 15.26 -2.51
CA ALA A 100 -1.88 16.17 -1.70
C ALA A 100 -1.01 17.06 -0.78
N HIS A 101 0.02 16.48 -0.14
CA HIS A 101 1.00 17.24 0.63
C HIS A 101 1.71 18.31 -0.21
N ARG A 102 2.14 17.97 -1.44
CA ARG A 102 2.81 18.92 -2.35
C ARG A 102 1.85 20.02 -2.81
N ALA A 103 0.60 19.69 -3.14
CA ALA A 103 -0.43 20.66 -3.51
C ALA A 103 -0.70 21.66 -2.37
N ILE A 104 -0.86 21.19 -1.13
CA ILE A 104 -1.00 22.04 0.07
C ILE A 104 0.22 22.95 0.25
N LYS A 105 1.44 22.42 0.08
CA LYS A 105 2.68 23.19 0.19
C LYS A 105 2.79 24.26 -0.91
N ALA A 106 2.29 23.98 -2.11
CA ALA A 106 2.26 24.90 -3.24
C ALA A 106 1.13 25.95 -3.13
N GLY A 107 0.10 25.68 -2.32
CA GLY A 107 -1.05 26.55 -2.17
C GLY A 107 -2.19 26.27 -3.15
N ASP A 108 -2.18 25.10 -3.80
CA ASP A 108 -3.16 24.69 -4.80
C ASP A 108 -4.48 24.15 -4.19
N GLY A 109 -4.52 24.00 -2.87
CA GLY A 109 -5.69 23.60 -2.10
C GLY A 109 -5.34 23.45 -0.62
N ASP A 110 -6.35 23.18 0.19
CA ASP A 110 -6.25 23.04 1.64
C ASP A 110 -6.85 21.74 2.17
N LEU A 111 -7.72 21.07 1.42
CA LEU A 111 -8.42 19.87 1.86
C LEU A 111 -8.55 18.84 0.74
N PHE A 112 -8.04 17.63 0.97
CA PHE A 112 -7.92 16.58 -0.03
C PHE A 112 -8.40 15.25 0.53
N ILE A 113 -8.94 14.40 -0.34
CA ILE A 113 -9.04 12.98 -0.06
C ILE A 113 -7.89 12.29 -0.80
N ALA A 114 -7.05 11.56 -0.08
CA ALA A 114 -5.94 10.83 -0.66
C ALA A 114 -5.93 9.37 -0.20
N GLY A 115 -5.50 8.46 -1.07
CA GLY A 115 -5.46 7.04 -0.70
C GLY A 115 -5.18 6.16 -1.89
N GLY A 116 -5.85 5.02 -1.97
CA GLY A 116 -5.72 4.15 -3.13
C GLY A 116 -6.65 2.96 -3.13
N VAL A 117 -6.75 2.32 -4.28
CA VAL A 117 -7.58 1.15 -4.53
C VAL A 117 -6.81 0.17 -5.40
N GLU A 118 -7.01 -1.13 -5.13
CA GLU A 118 -6.57 -2.19 -6.01
C GLU A 118 -7.52 -3.37 -5.87
N ASN A 119 -7.91 -3.96 -7.00
CA ASN A 119 -8.61 -5.23 -7.01
C ASN A 119 -7.89 -6.16 -7.99
N MET A 120 -6.91 -6.87 -7.48
CA MET A 120 -6.07 -7.76 -8.27
C MET A 120 -6.90 -8.93 -8.80
N SER A 121 -7.92 -9.37 -8.06
CA SER A 121 -8.85 -10.42 -8.48
C SER A 121 -9.61 -10.10 -9.77
N ARG A 122 -9.83 -8.81 -10.03
CA ARG A 122 -10.59 -8.30 -11.18
C ARG A 122 -9.71 -7.64 -12.24
N GLY A 123 -8.39 -7.90 -12.20
CA GLY A 123 -7.48 -7.53 -13.28
C GLY A 123 -7.93 -8.17 -14.60
N PRO A 124 -8.27 -7.38 -15.65
CA PRO A 124 -8.74 -7.95 -16.91
C PRO A 124 -7.62 -8.62 -17.69
N TYR A 125 -7.99 -9.39 -18.70
CA TYR A 125 -7.07 -9.68 -19.79
C TYR A 125 -6.91 -8.47 -20.70
N VAL A 126 -5.69 -8.21 -21.14
CA VAL A 126 -5.35 -7.16 -22.12
C VAL A 126 -4.79 -7.78 -23.38
N ILE A 127 -5.23 -7.32 -24.55
CA ILE A 127 -4.87 -7.91 -25.85
C ILE A 127 -4.17 -6.84 -26.69
N SER A 128 -3.01 -7.15 -27.27
CA SER A 128 -2.36 -6.25 -28.24
C SER A 128 -3.23 -6.12 -29.49
N LYS A 129 -3.20 -4.94 -30.10
CA LYS A 129 -3.69 -4.80 -31.48
C LYS A 129 -2.76 -5.59 -32.42
N SER A 130 -3.33 -6.09 -33.50
CA SER A 130 -2.56 -6.59 -34.65
C SER A 130 -1.72 -5.45 -35.24
N GLN A 131 -0.49 -5.74 -35.65
CA GLN A 131 0.40 -4.74 -36.27
C GLN A 131 0.02 -4.40 -37.72
N SER A 132 -0.73 -5.29 -38.39
CA SER A 132 -1.18 -5.10 -39.77
C SER A 132 -2.65 -5.46 -39.94
N ALA A 133 -3.26 -5.03 -41.06
CA ALA A 133 -4.57 -5.54 -41.46
C ALA A 133 -4.49 -7.07 -41.61
N TYR A 134 -5.47 -7.79 -41.04
CA TYR A 134 -5.55 -9.25 -41.05
C TYR A 134 -4.35 -9.99 -40.40
N GLY A 135 -3.58 -9.31 -39.54
CA GLY A 135 -2.46 -9.93 -38.81
C GLY A 135 -2.93 -10.92 -37.73
N THR A 136 -2.06 -11.87 -37.43
CA THR A 136 -2.32 -12.97 -36.48
C THR A 136 -1.35 -12.94 -35.28
N ASP A 137 -0.81 -11.76 -34.96
CA ASP A 137 0.23 -11.52 -33.95
C ASP A 137 -0.29 -10.98 -32.62
N SER A 138 -1.61 -10.78 -32.48
CA SER A 138 -2.23 -10.35 -31.23
C SER A 138 -1.92 -11.32 -30.08
N THR A 139 -1.49 -10.78 -28.95
CA THR A 139 -1.16 -11.54 -27.73
C THR A 139 -2.03 -11.07 -26.57
N MET A 140 -2.55 -12.01 -25.79
CA MET A 140 -3.36 -11.75 -24.58
C MET A 140 -2.49 -11.91 -23.33
N TYR A 141 -2.63 -11.00 -22.37
CA TYR A 141 -1.94 -11.03 -21.08
C TYR A 141 -2.92 -10.88 -19.93
N ASP A 142 -2.66 -11.59 -18.82
CA ASP A 142 -3.31 -11.32 -17.54
C ASP A 142 -2.73 -10.03 -16.93
N SER A 143 -3.59 -9.08 -16.55
CA SER A 143 -3.16 -7.83 -15.94
C SER A 143 -3.17 -7.86 -14.40
N SER A 144 -3.61 -8.96 -13.78
CA SER A 144 -3.71 -9.12 -12.33
C SER A 144 -2.38 -8.81 -11.63
N PHE A 145 -1.24 -9.22 -12.22
CA PHE A 145 0.09 -8.90 -11.69
C PHE A 145 1.22 -9.15 -12.71
N GLY A 146 2.33 -8.44 -12.53
CA GLY A 146 3.60 -8.75 -13.19
C GLY A 146 3.82 -8.12 -14.57
N TRP A 147 4.89 -8.58 -15.22
CA TRP A 147 5.31 -8.08 -16.54
C TRP A 147 4.35 -8.51 -17.64
N ARG A 148 3.99 -7.56 -18.50
CA ARG A 148 3.15 -7.73 -19.69
C ARG A 148 3.59 -6.75 -20.78
N PHE A 149 3.34 -7.08 -22.04
CA PHE A 149 3.83 -6.31 -23.20
C PHE A 149 5.33 -5.96 -23.08
N VAL A 150 6.15 -6.96 -22.73
CA VAL A 150 7.57 -6.77 -22.42
C VAL A 150 8.31 -6.13 -23.59
N ASN A 151 8.93 -4.98 -23.33
CA ASN A 151 9.81 -4.33 -24.29
C ASN A 151 11.14 -5.13 -24.41
N PRO A 152 11.55 -5.58 -25.61
CA PRO A 152 12.80 -6.31 -25.77
C PRO A 152 14.04 -5.56 -25.28
N LYS A 153 14.07 -4.23 -25.42
CA LYS A 153 15.16 -3.38 -24.92
C LYS A 153 15.22 -3.37 -23.38
N MET A 154 14.06 -3.37 -22.71
CA MET A 154 14.00 -3.47 -21.24
C MET A 154 14.60 -4.81 -20.78
N LYS A 155 14.17 -5.91 -21.41
CA LYS A 155 14.69 -7.25 -21.11
C LYS A 155 16.19 -7.35 -21.33
N ALA A 156 16.71 -6.78 -22.41
CA ALA A 156 18.14 -6.83 -22.72
C ALA A 156 19.01 -5.98 -21.77
N LEU A 157 18.53 -4.81 -21.35
CA LEU A 157 19.30 -3.88 -20.52
C LEU A 157 19.23 -4.20 -19.02
N TYR A 158 18.06 -4.59 -18.51
CA TYR A 158 17.80 -4.71 -17.07
C TYR A 158 17.14 -6.04 -16.68
N GLY A 159 16.80 -6.88 -17.65
CA GLY A 159 15.96 -8.06 -17.42
C GLY A 159 14.49 -7.70 -17.21
N THR A 160 13.68 -8.73 -17.00
CA THR A 160 12.26 -8.62 -16.63
C THR A 160 11.93 -9.65 -15.56
N HIS A 161 12.76 -9.66 -14.51
CA HIS A 161 12.61 -10.59 -13.40
C HIS A 161 11.24 -10.42 -12.74
N ALA A 162 10.57 -11.53 -12.44
CA ALA A 162 9.38 -11.54 -11.61
C ALA A 162 9.73 -11.02 -10.21
N MET A 163 8.76 -10.48 -9.48
CA MET A 163 9.04 -9.86 -8.17
C MET A 163 9.68 -10.84 -7.19
N GLY A 164 9.25 -12.10 -7.15
CA GLY A 164 9.87 -13.11 -6.30
C GLY A 164 11.31 -13.46 -6.71
N GLU A 165 11.65 -13.41 -8.01
CA GLU A 165 13.05 -13.55 -8.46
C GLU A 165 13.91 -12.37 -7.98
N THR A 166 13.34 -11.16 -7.90
CA THR A 166 14.08 -10.01 -7.33
C THR A 166 14.32 -10.15 -5.83
N ALA A 167 13.44 -10.85 -5.11
CA ALA A 167 13.65 -11.19 -3.71
C ALA A 167 14.73 -12.26 -3.55
N GLU A 168 14.76 -13.30 -4.40
CA GLU A 168 15.85 -14.29 -4.42
C GLU A 168 17.21 -13.65 -4.74
N ASN A 169 17.25 -12.63 -5.61
CA ASN A 169 18.50 -11.89 -5.85
C ASN A 169 19.00 -11.19 -4.57
N LEU A 170 18.11 -10.68 -3.72
CA LEU A 170 18.48 -10.09 -2.43
C LEU A 170 18.93 -11.16 -1.44
N VAL A 171 18.28 -12.32 -1.43
CA VAL A 171 18.73 -13.49 -0.63
C VAL A 171 20.19 -13.81 -0.94
N GLU A 172 20.52 -13.95 -2.23
CA GLU A 172 21.88 -14.25 -2.69
C GLU A 172 22.87 -13.14 -2.34
N GLN A 173 22.49 -11.87 -2.56
CA GLN A 173 23.38 -10.73 -2.36
C GLN A 173 23.66 -10.43 -0.89
N PHE A 174 22.68 -10.62 0.00
CA PHE A 174 22.76 -10.26 1.41
C PHE A 174 22.90 -11.47 2.35
N GLY A 175 23.01 -12.68 1.79
CA GLY A 175 23.17 -13.91 2.58
C GLY A 175 22.02 -14.15 3.55
N ILE A 176 20.78 -13.93 3.12
CA ILE A 176 19.60 -14.02 3.98
C ILE A 176 19.15 -15.48 4.05
N SER A 177 19.18 -16.08 5.23
CA SER A 177 18.80 -17.48 5.39
C SER A 177 17.30 -17.71 5.17
N ARG A 178 16.90 -18.94 4.85
CA ARG A 178 15.49 -19.33 4.78
C ARG A 178 14.84 -19.23 6.18
N GLU A 179 15.60 -19.59 7.19
CA GLU A 179 15.18 -19.58 8.58
C GLU A 179 14.82 -18.17 9.06
N ASP A 180 15.62 -17.15 8.69
CA ASP A 180 15.35 -15.75 9.03
C ASP A 180 14.08 -15.25 8.31
N GLN A 181 13.91 -15.63 7.03
CA GLN A 181 12.72 -15.25 6.25
C GLN A 181 11.45 -15.81 6.89
N ASP A 182 11.46 -17.10 7.26
CA ASP A 182 10.32 -17.75 7.88
C ASP A 182 10.09 -17.23 9.31
N ALA A 183 11.14 -16.91 10.07
CA ALA A 183 11.03 -16.29 11.38
C ALA A 183 10.37 -14.91 11.30
N PHE A 184 10.78 -14.07 10.35
CA PHE A 184 10.16 -12.77 10.11
C PHE A 184 8.68 -12.91 9.69
N ALA A 185 8.38 -13.85 8.81
CA ALA A 185 7.01 -14.12 8.37
C ALA A 185 6.09 -14.58 9.51
N LEU A 186 6.58 -15.47 10.37
CA LEU A 186 5.87 -15.90 11.58
C LEU A 186 5.63 -14.70 12.51
N TRP A 187 6.64 -13.85 12.71
CA TRP A 187 6.52 -12.67 13.54
C TRP A 187 5.48 -11.67 13.01
N SER A 188 5.41 -11.48 11.69
CA SER A 188 4.36 -10.67 11.05
C SER A 188 2.96 -11.24 11.31
N GLN A 189 2.77 -12.55 11.14
CA GLN A 189 1.48 -13.23 11.42
C GLN A 189 1.07 -13.09 12.89
N GLN A 190 2.00 -13.28 13.83
CA GLN A 190 1.74 -13.15 15.27
C GLN A 190 1.34 -11.72 15.65
N LYS A 191 2.04 -10.71 15.12
CA LYS A 191 1.72 -9.30 15.38
C LYS A 191 0.36 -8.90 14.79
N ALA A 192 0.04 -9.36 13.58
CA ALA A 192 -1.26 -9.11 12.94
C ALA A 192 -2.40 -9.81 13.69
N ALA A 193 -2.23 -11.08 14.09
CA ALA A 193 -3.21 -11.80 14.89
C ALA A 193 -3.50 -11.08 16.22
N ARG A 194 -2.44 -10.67 16.94
CA ARG A 194 -2.58 -9.87 18.16
C ARG A 194 -3.29 -8.53 17.91
N ALA A 195 -2.92 -7.81 16.85
CA ALA A 195 -3.56 -6.54 16.51
C ALA A 195 -5.06 -6.72 16.18
N ASN A 196 -5.43 -7.85 15.60
CA ASN A 196 -6.82 -8.21 15.36
C ASN A 196 -7.56 -8.52 16.68
N GLU A 197 -6.99 -9.40 17.51
CA GLU A 197 -7.57 -9.82 18.80
C GLU A 197 -7.77 -8.66 19.79
N THR A 198 -6.90 -7.65 19.72
CA THR A 198 -6.95 -6.46 20.59
C THR A 198 -7.83 -5.33 20.05
N GLY A 199 -8.45 -5.51 18.88
CA GLY A 199 -9.27 -4.48 18.22
C GLY A 199 -8.47 -3.31 17.63
N ARG A 200 -7.13 -3.41 17.56
CA ARG A 200 -6.28 -2.36 17.01
C ARG A 200 -6.56 -2.11 15.52
N LEU A 201 -6.88 -3.18 14.77
CA LEU A 201 -7.23 -3.08 13.34
C LEU A 201 -8.62 -2.46 13.12
N ASP A 202 -9.52 -2.51 14.11
CA ASP A 202 -10.87 -1.95 13.99
C ASP A 202 -10.86 -0.41 13.92
N LEU A 203 -9.78 0.22 14.40
CA LEU A 203 -9.60 1.68 14.28
C LEU A 203 -9.44 2.14 12.83
N GLU A 204 -8.99 1.26 11.93
CA GLU A 204 -8.77 1.58 10.53
C GLU A 204 -9.76 0.90 9.57
N ARG A 205 -10.41 -0.20 9.97
CA ARG A 205 -11.33 -0.97 9.12
C ARG A 205 -12.74 -0.41 9.09
N MET A 206 -13.39 -0.51 7.93
CA MET A 206 -14.84 -0.45 7.80
C MET A 206 -15.44 -1.81 7.47
N GLU A 207 -16.72 -1.96 7.75
CA GLU A 207 -17.52 -3.06 7.23
C GLU A 207 -17.81 -2.84 5.73
N VAL A 208 -17.77 -3.92 4.95
CA VAL A 208 -18.11 -3.93 3.53
C VAL A 208 -19.29 -4.84 3.31
N GLU A 209 -20.42 -4.27 2.90
CA GLU A 209 -21.60 -5.04 2.52
C GLU A 209 -21.49 -5.54 1.08
N ILE A 210 -21.58 -6.85 0.89
CA ILE A 210 -21.52 -7.50 -0.43
C ILE A 210 -22.92 -7.99 -0.79
N PRO A 211 -23.61 -7.35 -1.76
CA PRO A 211 -24.96 -7.74 -2.14
C PRO A 211 -25.04 -9.19 -2.64
N GLN A 212 -26.09 -9.90 -2.21
CA GLN A 212 -26.37 -11.25 -2.66
C GLN A 212 -27.73 -11.34 -3.36
N ARG A 213 -27.82 -12.14 -4.42
CA ARG A 213 -29.10 -12.38 -5.08
C ARG A 213 -30.00 -13.22 -4.18
N LYS A 214 -31.13 -12.65 -3.75
CA LYS A 214 -32.18 -13.30 -2.93
C LYS A 214 -31.68 -13.80 -1.55
N LYS A 215 -30.66 -13.16 -0.99
CA LYS A 215 -30.16 -13.41 0.37
C LYS A 215 -29.75 -12.08 0.99
N ASP A 216 -29.61 -12.05 2.30
CA ASP A 216 -29.03 -10.91 2.99
C ASP A 216 -27.58 -10.67 2.52
N PRO A 217 -27.10 -9.41 2.52
CA PRO A 217 -25.72 -9.11 2.16
C PRO A 217 -24.72 -9.85 3.05
N ILE A 218 -23.57 -10.25 2.49
CA ILE A 218 -22.43 -10.66 3.32
C ILE A 218 -21.83 -9.40 3.92
N ILE A 219 -21.68 -9.38 5.24
CA ILE A 219 -20.96 -8.32 5.95
C ILE A 219 -19.51 -8.78 6.12
N PHE A 220 -18.59 -8.14 5.40
CA PHE A 220 -17.17 -8.45 5.45
C PHE A 220 -16.44 -7.40 6.30
N VAL A 221 -15.80 -7.85 7.39
CA VAL A 221 -15.18 -6.97 8.40
C VAL A 221 -13.72 -7.32 8.67
N GLU A 222 -13.38 -8.60 8.63
CA GLU A 222 -12.05 -9.10 9.01
C GLU A 222 -11.11 -9.21 7.80
N ASP A 223 -9.83 -8.91 8.00
CA ASP A 223 -8.80 -9.13 6.98
C ASP A 223 -8.65 -10.65 6.73
N GLU A 224 -8.90 -11.11 5.50
CA GLU A 224 -8.99 -12.55 5.21
C GLU A 224 -7.63 -13.23 4.92
N PHE A 225 -6.53 -12.47 5.00
CA PHE A 225 -5.18 -12.95 4.73
C PHE A 225 -4.39 -13.33 6.00
N ILE A 226 -4.87 -12.93 7.18
CA ILE A 226 -4.24 -13.26 8.46
C ILE A 226 -4.38 -14.76 8.73
N LYS A 227 -3.29 -15.40 9.15
CA LYS A 227 -3.22 -16.83 9.48
C LYS A 227 -2.70 -17.02 10.91
N PRO A 228 -3.57 -16.92 11.94
CA PRO A 228 -3.15 -16.99 13.35
C PRO A 228 -2.46 -18.32 13.72
N ASN A 229 -2.79 -19.39 13.00
CA ASN A 229 -2.25 -20.74 13.23
C ASN A 229 -0.94 -21.01 12.48
N THR A 230 -0.27 -19.98 11.93
CA THR A 230 1.04 -20.15 11.29
C THR A 230 2.07 -20.65 12.30
N THR A 231 2.81 -21.70 11.93
CA THR A 231 3.88 -22.29 12.75
C THR A 231 5.21 -22.29 12.00
N LYS A 232 6.31 -22.38 12.74
CA LYS A 232 7.66 -22.48 12.15
C LYS A 232 7.80 -23.71 11.28
N GLU A 233 7.27 -24.85 11.73
CA GLU A 233 7.30 -26.12 11.01
C GLU A 233 6.44 -26.04 9.73
N GLY A 234 5.30 -25.37 9.81
CA GLY A 234 4.42 -25.14 8.67
C GLY A 234 5.08 -24.28 7.60
N LEU A 235 5.78 -23.22 7.99
CA LEU A 235 6.55 -22.38 7.07
C LEU A 235 7.72 -23.14 6.47
N ALA A 236 8.52 -23.83 7.28
CA ALA A 236 9.67 -24.60 6.81
C ALA A 236 9.29 -25.70 5.79
N GLY A 237 8.10 -26.28 5.93
CA GLY A 237 7.57 -27.28 4.99
C GLY A 237 7.17 -26.74 3.60
N LEU A 238 7.11 -25.40 3.42
CA LEU A 238 6.75 -24.80 2.14
C LEU A 238 7.89 -24.87 1.13
N ARG A 239 7.53 -25.21 -0.12
CA ARG A 239 8.43 -25.19 -1.27
C ARG A 239 8.67 -23.75 -1.74
N ALA A 240 9.87 -23.51 -2.26
CA ALA A 240 10.21 -22.28 -2.95
C ALA A 240 9.23 -22.01 -4.11
N ALA A 241 8.79 -20.77 -4.24
CA ALA A 241 7.74 -20.37 -5.18
C ALA A 241 8.30 -19.81 -6.50
N PHE A 242 9.53 -19.28 -6.49
CA PHE A 242 10.06 -18.47 -7.59
C PHE A 242 11.33 -19.03 -8.24
N LYS A 243 12.11 -19.83 -7.50
CA LYS A 243 13.30 -20.52 -8.00
C LYS A 243 13.34 -21.94 -7.45
N LYS A 244 13.76 -22.93 -8.26
CA LYS A 244 13.72 -24.36 -7.91
C LYS A 244 14.46 -24.67 -6.59
N ASP A 245 15.60 -24.03 -6.39
CA ASP A 245 16.43 -24.15 -5.18
C ASP A 245 16.45 -22.81 -4.42
N GLY A 246 15.33 -22.07 -4.48
CA GLY A 246 15.16 -20.78 -3.83
C GLY A 246 14.75 -20.90 -2.36
N SER A 247 14.65 -19.76 -1.70
CA SER A 247 14.23 -19.64 -0.29
C SER A 247 12.95 -18.83 -0.11
N VAL A 248 12.54 -18.08 -1.13
CA VAL A 248 11.31 -17.30 -1.11
C VAL A 248 10.13 -18.22 -1.40
N THR A 249 9.18 -18.26 -0.47
CA THR A 249 7.99 -19.11 -0.50
C THR A 249 6.72 -18.28 -0.41
N ALA A 250 5.58 -18.91 -0.69
CA ALA A 250 4.28 -18.27 -0.47
C ALA A 250 3.99 -17.92 1.00
N GLY A 251 4.73 -18.49 1.96
CA GLY A 251 4.56 -18.23 3.39
C GLY A 251 5.38 -17.05 3.91
N ASN A 252 6.47 -16.69 3.21
CA ASN A 252 7.35 -15.58 3.57
C ASN A 252 7.30 -14.43 2.54
N SER A 253 6.24 -14.39 1.73
CA SER A 253 5.91 -13.34 0.79
C SER A 253 4.48 -12.83 1.01
N SER A 254 4.20 -11.57 0.69
CA SER A 254 2.82 -11.09 0.64
C SER A 254 1.99 -11.78 -0.45
N GLY A 255 0.67 -11.75 -0.30
CA GLY A 255 -0.26 -12.23 -1.32
C GLY A 255 -0.54 -11.24 -2.45
N LEU A 256 -1.34 -11.69 -3.41
CA LEU A 256 -2.15 -10.80 -4.26
C LEU A 256 -3.47 -10.58 -3.54
N ASN A 257 -3.94 -9.33 -3.51
CA ASN A 257 -5.01 -8.94 -2.60
C ASN A 257 -5.86 -7.81 -3.19
N ASP A 258 -7.04 -7.63 -2.60
CA ASP A 258 -8.00 -6.61 -2.97
C ASP A 258 -8.26 -5.68 -1.78
N GLY A 259 -8.50 -4.39 -2.03
CA GLY A 259 -8.87 -3.46 -0.98
C GLY A 259 -8.94 -2.00 -1.45
N ALA A 260 -9.31 -1.11 -0.54
CA ALA A 260 -9.25 0.33 -0.71
C ALA A 260 -8.93 1.05 0.60
N VAL A 261 -8.33 2.23 0.51
CA VAL A 261 -8.07 3.15 1.62
C VAL A 261 -8.35 4.59 1.18
N ALA A 262 -8.98 5.37 2.04
CA ALA A 262 -9.20 6.80 1.85
C ALA A 262 -8.81 7.55 3.13
N LEU A 263 -7.98 8.58 3.00
CA LEU A 263 -7.48 9.44 4.06
C LEU A 263 -7.91 10.87 3.81
N LEU A 264 -8.33 11.56 4.88
CA LEU A 264 -8.57 12.99 4.86
C LEU A 264 -7.25 13.71 5.14
N ILE A 265 -6.79 14.50 4.17
CA ILE A 265 -5.55 15.26 4.24
C ILE A 265 -5.89 16.74 4.27
N ALA A 266 -5.38 17.46 5.26
CA ALA A 266 -5.71 18.87 5.45
C ALA A 266 -4.47 19.73 5.69
N SER A 267 -4.54 20.99 5.25
CA SER A 267 -3.61 22.02 5.68
C SER A 267 -3.91 22.47 7.11
N GLY A 268 -2.96 23.19 7.74
CA GLY A 268 -3.23 23.82 9.05
C GLY A 268 -4.37 24.84 9.04
N ASP A 269 -4.63 25.46 7.89
CA ASP A 269 -5.73 26.41 7.74
C ASP A 269 -7.07 25.67 7.64
N ALA A 270 -7.14 24.58 6.87
CA ALA A 270 -8.31 23.71 6.82
C ALA A 270 -8.61 23.06 8.18
N VAL A 271 -7.58 22.61 8.91
CA VAL A 271 -7.74 22.07 10.26
C VAL A 271 -8.46 23.06 11.18
N LYS A 272 -8.05 24.33 11.17
CA LYS A 272 -8.71 25.38 11.97
C LYS A 272 -10.11 25.71 11.46
N LYS A 273 -10.26 25.91 10.15
CA LYS A 273 -11.52 26.31 9.49
C LYS A 273 -12.62 25.28 9.71
N HIS A 274 -12.29 23.99 9.57
CA HIS A 274 -13.21 22.87 9.65
C HIS A 274 -13.18 22.16 11.02
N GLN A 275 -12.44 22.71 12.00
CA GLN A 275 -12.32 22.17 13.36
C GLN A 275 -11.90 20.69 13.40
N LEU A 276 -11.01 20.31 12.49
CA LEU A 276 -10.53 18.94 12.34
C LEU A 276 -9.54 18.58 13.45
N LYS A 277 -9.43 17.29 13.75
CA LYS A 277 -8.48 16.76 14.75
C LYS A 277 -7.38 15.98 14.03
N PRO A 278 -6.18 16.55 13.84
CA PRO A 278 -5.13 15.88 13.09
C PRO A 278 -4.54 14.69 13.87
N LEU A 279 -4.25 13.59 13.18
CA LEU A 279 -3.57 12.41 13.75
C LEU A 279 -2.05 12.55 13.67
N ALA A 280 -1.54 13.00 12.52
CA ALA A 280 -0.11 13.14 12.32
C ALA A 280 0.20 14.20 11.26
N ARG A 281 1.32 14.88 11.42
CA ARG A 281 1.88 15.82 10.45
C ARG A 281 2.84 15.11 9.51
N VAL A 282 2.76 15.42 8.21
CA VAL A 282 3.76 14.97 7.22
C VAL A 282 5.01 15.85 7.35
N VAL A 283 6.11 15.28 7.83
CA VAL A 283 7.37 16.00 8.05
C VAL A 283 8.16 16.13 6.76
N GLY A 284 8.27 15.02 6.02
CA GLY A 284 9.01 14.97 4.78
C GLY A 284 8.85 13.63 4.08
N SER A 285 9.24 13.60 2.82
CA SER A 285 9.23 12.37 2.02
C SER A 285 10.30 12.42 0.93
N ALA A 286 10.70 11.24 0.45
CA ALA A 286 11.66 11.10 -0.62
C ALA A 286 11.44 9.81 -1.42
N VAL A 287 11.79 9.88 -2.71
CA VAL A 287 11.81 8.74 -3.63
C VAL A 287 13.26 8.47 -4.03
N ALA A 288 13.60 7.21 -4.22
CA ALA A 288 14.88 6.79 -4.80
C ALA A 288 14.67 5.71 -5.86
N GLY A 289 15.55 5.68 -6.86
CA GLY A 289 15.66 4.58 -7.82
C GLY A 289 16.81 3.66 -7.43
N VAL A 290 16.65 2.37 -7.73
CA VAL A 290 17.65 1.31 -7.54
C VAL A 290 17.62 0.38 -8.76
N GLU A 291 18.53 -0.59 -8.86
CA GLU A 291 18.52 -1.51 -9.99
C GLU A 291 17.25 -2.40 -9.99
N PRO A 292 16.54 -2.56 -11.13
CA PRO A 292 15.28 -3.31 -11.18
C PRO A 292 15.35 -4.74 -10.65
N ARG A 293 16.49 -5.43 -10.81
CA ARG A 293 16.68 -6.82 -10.37
C ARG A 293 16.73 -7.00 -8.85
N ILE A 294 16.93 -5.92 -8.09
CA ILE A 294 17.00 -5.89 -6.62
C ILE A 294 16.08 -4.81 -6.06
N MET A 295 14.94 -4.58 -6.73
CA MET A 295 13.98 -3.52 -6.40
C MET A 295 13.59 -3.45 -4.92
N GLY A 296 13.62 -4.59 -4.22
CA GLY A 296 13.30 -4.69 -2.81
C GLY A 296 14.15 -3.80 -1.90
N ILE A 297 15.37 -3.41 -2.31
CA ILE A 297 16.25 -2.54 -1.51
C ILE A 297 15.93 -1.04 -1.63
N GLY A 298 15.00 -0.66 -2.52
CA GLY A 298 14.55 0.72 -2.71
C GLY A 298 14.25 1.51 -1.42
N PRO A 299 13.61 0.93 -0.38
CA PRO A 299 13.36 1.59 0.89
C PRO A 299 14.59 2.21 1.54
N VAL A 300 15.77 1.59 1.42
CA VAL A 300 16.99 2.05 2.11
C VAL A 300 17.35 3.47 1.66
N GLU A 301 17.48 3.68 0.35
CA GLU A 301 17.88 4.97 -0.20
C GLU A 301 16.76 6.01 -0.11
N ALA A 302 15.50 5.58 -0.17
CA ALA A 302 14.37 6.47 0.04
C ALA A 302 14.31 6.97 1.50
N SER A 303 14.49 6.07 2.47
CA SER A 303 14.49 6.39 3.91
C SER A 303 15.64 7.32 4.28
N LYS A 304 16.87 7.02 3.85
CA LYS A 304 18.03 7.90 4.06
C LYS A 304 17.77 9.32 3.55
N LYS A 305 17.20 9.46 2.35
CA LYS A 305 16.87 10.77 1.77
C LYS A 305 15.74 11.48 2.52
N ALA A 306 14.72 10.75 2.96
CA ALA A 306 13.59 11.33 3.69
C ALA A 306 14.03 11.84 5.08
N LEU A 307 14.81 11.04 5.80
CA LEU A 307 15.42 11.39 7.09
C LEU A 307 16.32 12.62 6.96
N PHE A 308 17.24 12.60 5.98
CA PHE A 308 18.13 13.74 5.72
C PHE A 308 17.35 15.03 5.44
N LYS A 309 16.31 14.97 4.59
CA LYS A 309 15.46 16.14 4.30
C LYS A 309 14.68 16.64 5.51
N ALA A 310 14.32 15.74 6.43
CA ALA A 310 13.62 16.08 7.66
C ALA A 310 14.57 16.61 8.76
N GLY A 311 15.89 16.51 8.56
CA GLY A 311 16.87 16.81 9.61
C GLY A 311 16.82 15.80 10.77
N LEU A 312 16.42 14.56 10.49
CA LEU A 312 16.24 13.49 11.46
C LEU A 312 17.14 12.31 11.12
N THR A 313 17.30 11.42 12.08
CA THR A 313 18.05 10.17 11.99
C THR A 313 17.13 8.97 12.21
N LEU A 314 17.64 7.77 11.96
CA LEU A 314 16.88 6.54 12.20
C LEU A 314 16.62 6.31 13.70
N ASP A 315 17.49 6.82 14.57
CA ASP A 315 17.35 6.71 16.02
C ASP A 315 16.20 7.58 16.58
N ASP A 316 15.81 8.63 15.84
CA ASP A 316 14.65 9.45 16.18
C ASP A 316 13.32 8.74 15.90
N MET A 317 13.32 7.63 15.16
CA MET A 317 12.09 6.94 14.77
C MET A 317 11.64 5.98 15.87
N ASP A 318 10.40 6.14 16.32
CA ASP A 318 9.78 5.29 17.34
C ASP A 318 8.97 4.13 16.73
N ILE A 319 8.53 4.30 15.47
CA ILE A 319 7.74 3.36 14.68
C ILE A 319 8.34 3.29 13.29
N ILE A 320 8.44 2.08 12.74
CA ILE A 320 8.94 1.82 11.39
C ILE A 320 7.92 0.93 10.68
N GLU A 321 7.13 1.51 9.76
CA GLU A 321 6.27 0.74 8.86
C GLU A 321 7.02 0.48 7.56
N LEU A 322 7.57 -0.72 7.42
CA LEU A 322 8.21 -1.21 6.20
C LEU A 322 7.28 -2.20 5.51
N ASN A 323 6.86 -1.88 4.28
CA ASN A 323 6.03 -2.80 3.51
C ASN A 323 6.73 -4.16 3.32
N GLU A 324 6.02 -5.24 3.60
CA GLU A 324 6.55 -6.60 3.61
C GLU A 324 6.20 -7.33 2.30
N ALA A 325 6.72 -6.86 1.16
CA ALA A 325 6.51 -7.56 -0.10
C ALA A 325 7.09 -8.99 -0.02
N PHE A 326 8.29 -9.11 0.56
CA PHE A 326 8.95 -10.37 0.83
C PHE A 326 9.77 -10.25 2.12
N ALA A 327 9.77 -11.26 2.98
CA ALA A 327 10.60 -11.25 4.20
C ALA A 327 12.07 -10.96 3.86
N ALA A 328 12.60 -11.57 2.79
CA ALA A 328 13.95 -11.31 2.29
C ALA A 328 14.22 -9.83 1.97
N GLN A 329 13.24 -9.12 1.40
CA GLN A 329 13.40 -7.70 1.11
C GLN A 329 13.42 -6.87 2.39
N VAL A 330 12.57 -7.19 3.37
CA VAL A 330 12.54 -6.44 4.63
C VAL A 330 13.86 -6.62 5.35
N LEU A 331 14.33 -7.86 5.48
CA LEU A 331 15.59 -8.22 6.12
C LEU A 331 16.79 -7.57 5.42
N ALA A 332 16.80 -7.51 4.08
CA ALA A 332 17.82 -6.77 3.35
C ALA A 332 17.82 -5.28 3.72
N CYS A 333 16.63 -4.66 3.82
CA CYS A 333 16.50 -3.26 4.17
C CYS A 333 16.89 -2.97 5.63
N THR A 334 16.48 -3.81 6.59
CA THR A 334 16.79 -3.62 8.01
C THR A 334 18.28 -3.71 8.25
N ARG A 335 18.94 -4.75 7.71
CA ARG A 335 20.39 -4.94 7.82
C ARG A 335 21.17 -3.78 7.21
N GLU A 336 20.78 -3.29 6.04
CA GLU A 336 21.42 -2.13 5.40
C GLU A 336 21.17 -0.80 6.12
N LEU A 337 20.06 -0.70 6.88
CA LEU A 337 19.76 0.44 7.74
C LEU A 337 20.38 0.31 9.13
N GLY A 338 21.07 -0.80 9.44
CA GLY A 338 21.68 -1.05 10.74
C GLY A 338 20.69 -1.44 11.84
N LEU A 339 19.51 -1.93 11.47
CA LEU A 339 18.48 -2.41 12.39
C LEU A 339 18.64 -3.90 12.65
N ALA A 340 18.31 -4.33 13.87
CA ALA A 340 18.11 -5.75 14.16
C ALA A 340 16.89 -6.28 13.39
N ASP A 341 16.94 -7.53 12.96
CA ASP A 341 15.87 -8.17 12.19
C ASP A 341 14.55 -8.26 12.99
N ASP A 342 14.62 -8.21 14.32
CA ASP A 342 13.52 -8.22 15.28
C ASP A 342 13.33 -6.89 16.03
N ASP A 343 13.83 -5.77 15.49
CA ASP A 343 13.66 -4.45 16.11
C ASP A 343 12.16 -4.15 16.35
N SER A 344 11.78 -4.01 17.61
CA SER A 344 10.39 -3.86 18.06
C SER A 344 9.63 -2.69 17.42
N ARG A 345 10.32 -1.71 16.83
CA ARG A 345 9.71 -0.59 16.11
C ARG A 345 9.12 -1.01 14.76
N ILE A 346 9.59 -2.11 14.18
CA ILE A 346 9.21 -2.59 12.84
C ILE A 346 7.82 -3.23 12.88
N ASN A 347 6.90 -2.67 12.09
CA ASN A 347 5.57 -3.21 11.82
C ASN A 347 4.88 -3.73 13.10
N PRO A 348 4.63 -2.88 14.11
CA PRO A 348 4.21 -3.32 15.45
C PRO A 348 2.88 -4.11 15.43
N ASN A 349 2.08 -3.93 14.38
CA ASN A 349 0.77 -4.57 14.17
C ASN A 349 0.79 -5.59 13.02
N GLY A 350 1.98 -6.08 12.64
CA GLY A 350 2.18 -6.93 11.48
C GLY A 350 2.19 -6.13 10.18
N GLY A 351 2.49 -6.82 9.07
CA GLY A 351 2.58 -6.17 7.77
C GLY A 351 2.02 -7.03 6.64
N ALA A 352 2.44 -6.74 5.42
CA ALA A 352 1.81 -7.28 4.21
C ALA A 352 1.96 -8.80 4.02
N ILE A 353 2.89 -9.47 4.72
CA ILE A 353 2.93 -10.95 4.74
C ILE A 353 1.67 -11.50 5.41
N ALA A 354 1.17 -10.84 6.45
CA ALA A 354 -0.03 -11.25 7.19
C ALA A 354 -1.30 -10.56 6.69
N LEU A 355 -1.24 -9.27 6.44
CA LEU A 355 -2.41 -8.44 6.09
C LEU A 355 -2.73 -8.48 4.58
N GLY A 356 -1.75 -8.80 3.73
CA GLY A 356 -1.87 -8.75 2.28
C GLY A 356 -1.36 -7.45 1.65
N HIS A 357 -1.19 -7.45 0.32
CA HIS A 357 -0.59 -6.36 -0.45
C HIS A 357 -1.41 -5.93 -1.68
N PRO A 358 -2.59 -5.29 -1.51
CA PRO A 358 -3.25 -4.62 -2.62
C PRO A 358 -2.41 -3.40 -3.04
N LEU A 359 -1.83 -3.44 -4.24
CA LEU A 359 -0.72 -2.57 -4.64
C LEU A 359 -1.05 -1.07 -4.48
N GLY A 360 -2.10 -0.59 -5.14
CA GLY A 360 -2.53 0.81 -5.06
C GLY A 360 -2.88 1.29 -3.65
N VAL A 361 -3.28 0.38 -2.75
CA VAL A 361 -3.79 0.68 -1.40
C VAL A 361 -2.66 0.78 -0.38
N THR A 362 -1.67 -0.10 -0.48
CA THR A 362 -0.78 -0.42 0.64
C THR A 362 -0.04 0.80 1.17
N GLY A 363 0.42 1.69 0.28
CA GLY A 363 1.10 2.91 0.69
C GLY A 363 0.24 3.85 1.54
N GLY A 364 -1.05 3.99 1.24
CA GLY A 364 -1.99 4.76 2.06
C GLY A 364 -2.32 4.05 3.38
N ARG A 365 -2.48 2.71 3.33
CA ARG A 365 -2.73 1.87 4.52
C ARG A 365 -1.62 2.02 5.56
N ILE A 366 -0.36 1.86 5.15
CA ILE A 366 0.79 1.90 6.08
C ILE A 366 0.98 3.30 6.69
N LEU A 367 0.67 4.37 5.94
CA LEU A 367 0.68 5.74 6.45
C LEU A 367 -0.39 5.97 7.53
N HIS A 368 -1.61 5.51 7.26
CA HIS A 368 -2.71 5.63 8.22
C HIS A 368 -2.45 4.81 9.48
N SER A 369 -2.00 3.57 9.31
CA SER A 369 -1.69 2.69 10.43
C SER A 369 -0.58 3.26 11.32
N ALA A 370 0.47 3.83 10.72
CA ALA A 370 1.52 4.55 11.47
C ALA A 370 0.99 5.77 12.21
N ALA A 371 0.11 6.58 11.60
CA ALA A 371 -0.48 7.75 12.24
C ALA A 371 -1.35 7.36 13.46
N LEU A 372 -2.15 6.30 13.33
CA LEU A 372 -2.92 5.74 14.45
C LEU A 372 -2.02 5.17 15.53
N GLU A 373 -0.94 4.48 15.15
CA GLU A 373 -0.01 3.87 16.10
C GLU A 373 0.77 4.91 16.90
N LEU A 374 1.18 6.01 16.24
CA LEU A 374 1.76 7.16 16.92
C LEU A 374 0.81 7.68 18.00
N GLN A 375 -0.46 7.93 17.65
CA GLN A 375 -1.48 8.41 18.59
C GLN A 375 -1.73 7.42 19.73
N ALA A 376 -1.90 6.13 19.44
CA ALA A 376 -2.19 5.11 20.43
C ALA A 376 -1.03 4.90 21.43
N SER A 377 0.22 5.02 20.96
CA SER A 377 1.42 4.78 21.78
C SER A 377 2.00 6.04 22.42
N GLY A 378 1.53 7.23 22.05
CA GLY A 378 2.10 8.51 22.49
C GLY A 378 3.50 8.80 21.93
N LYS A 379 4.00 7.96 21.01
CA LYS A 379 5.31 8.10 20.36
C LYS A 379 5.33 9.29 19.39
N LYS A 380 6.53 9.73 18.98
CA LYS A 380 6.70 11.01 18.29
C LYS A 380 6.84 10.85 16.77
N TYR A 381 7.80 10.04 16.30
CA TYR A 381 8.09 9.95 14.87
C TYR A 381 7.91 8.54 14.32
N ALA A 382 7.41 8.46 13.08
CA ALA A 382 7.35 7.23 12.33
C ALA A 382 8.05 7.36 10.97
N LEU A 383 8.83 6.35 10.60
CA LEU A 383 9.32 6.13 9.25
C LEU A 383 8.40 5.14 8.55
N VAL A 384 7.83 5.55 7.42
CA VAL A 384 6.95 4.71 6.61
C VAL A 384 7.59 4.55 5.23
N SER A 385 7.96 3.33 4.83
CA SER A 385 8.74 3.11 3.61
C SER A 385 8.39 1.81 2.89
N MET A 386 8.53 1.80 1.57
CA MET A 386 8.18 0.65 0.74
C MET A 386 8.98 0.52 -0.56
N CYS A 387 9.20 -0.72 -0.97
CA CYS A 387 9.80 -1.06 -2.25
C CYS A 387 8.77 -0.92 -3.38
N ILE A 388 9.27 -0.78 -4.60
CA ILE A 388 8.45 -0.54 -5.78
C ILE A 388 9.05 -1.34 -6.93
N GLY A 389 8.21 -2.11 -7.62
CA GLY A 389 8.59 -2.87 -8.80
C GLY A 389 9.36 -2.02 -9.81
N VAL A 390 10.24 -2.68 -10.57
CA VAL A 390 11.12 -2.01 -11.56
C VAL A 390 12.14 -1.05 -10.92
N GLY A 391 12.40 -1.17 -9.61
CA GLY A 391 13.59 -0.59 -8.98
C GLY A 391 13.38 0.81 -8.42
N GLN A 392 12.45 1.00 -7.49
CA GLN A 392 12.32 2.25 -6.74
C GLN A 392 11.99 1.98 -5.27
N GLY A 393 12.10 3.02 -4.45
CA GLY A 393 11.54 3.07 -3.10
C GLY A 393 10.95 4.43 -2.78
N TYR A 394 10.02 4.46 -1.82
CA TYR A 394 9.40 5.68 -1.33
C TYR A 394 9.32 5.63 0.19
N ALA A 395 9.82 6.67 0.84
CA ALA A 395 9.73 6.87 2.29
C ALA A 395 9.04 8.20 2.64
N THR A 396 8.31 8.18 3.75
CA THR A 396 7.64 9.33 4.38
C THR A 396 7.92 9.32 5.87
N ILE A 397 8.16 10.49 6.45
CA ILE A 397 8.29 10.71 7.89
C ILE A 397 7.03 11.38 8.42
N LEU A 398 6.43 10.80 9.45
CA LEU A 398 5.28 11.34 10.17
C LEU A 398 5.68 11.79 11.57
N GLU A 399 5.04 12.83 12.07
CA GLU A 399 5.15 13.30 13.46
C GLU A 399 3.77 13.33 14.09
N ARG A 400 3.63 12.81 15.32
CA ARG A 400 2.40 12.94 16.11
C ARG A 400 2.13 14.40 16.48
N VAL A 401 0.87 14.81 16.42
CA VAL A 401 0.41 16.16 16.82
C VAL A 401 -0.65 16.15 17.89
#